data_AF-W7Y048-F1
#
_entry.id   AF-W7Y048-F1
#
_cell.length_a   1.000
_cell.length_b   1.000
_cell.length_c   1.000
_cell.angle_alpha   90.00
_cell.angle_beta   90.00
_cell.angle_gamma   90.00
#
_symmetry.space_group_name_H-M   'P 1'
#
loop_
_entity.id
_entity.type
_entity.pdbx_description
1 polymer ?
#
loop_
_entity_poly.entity_id
_entity_poly.type
_entity_poly.pdbx_seq_one_letter_code
_entity_poly.pdbx_strand_id
1 'polypeptide(L)'
;MSDIFIYNPTGEIAIANGMISYMPPKKLRSFESDLAFLTSFFASDNDIILSPQLPNPQFLELWHSLGLEKMRYISSLNQKINNINYVKPWSWNPVIHHKTKHLKEQSATDFKASPNYSWKEGSKAFFSRNTTNKVQSIISQNNGIHPFIEIPHPAISISTLEDFKQWMRTQTSAILKMPWSSSGRGIHVIDPQKQLPLNYPWIQGALQRQGFITQSHY
;
A
#
# COMPACT_ATOMS: atom_id res chain seq x y z
N MET A 1 -26.48 -3.72 8.05
CA MET A 1 -25.20 -4.47 8.04
C MET A 1 -24.10 -3.43 8.21
N SER A 2 -22.97 -3.76 8.83
CA SER A 2 -21.89 -2.79 9.09
C SER A 2 -20.63 -3.15 8.33
N ASP A 3 -19.93 -2.16 7.79
CA ASP A 3 -18.60 -2.33 7.26
C ASP A 3 -17.56 -2.35 8.39
N ILE A 4 -16.48 -3.12 8.22
CA ILE A 4 -15.35 -3.15 9.15
C ILE A 4 -14.16 -2.49 8.48
N PHE A 5 -13.75 -1.34 8.98
CA PHE A 5 -12.58 -0.64 8.51
C PHE A 5 -11.33 -1.02 9.31
N ILE A 6 -10.24 -1.27 8.60
CA ILE A 6 -8.96 -1.68 9.20
C ILE A 6 -7.85 -0.81 8.65
N TYR A 7 -7.17 -0.05 9.51
CA TYR A 7 -6.02 0.72 9.09
C TYR A 7 -4.75 -0.15 9.08
N ASN A 8 -4.27 -0.51 7.89
CA ASN A 8 -3.05 -1.30 7.69
C ASN A 8 -2.19 -0.77 6.53
N PRO A 9 -1.71 0.49 6.61
CA PRO A 9 -1.02 1.19 5.54
C PRO A 9 0.31 0.56 5.09
N THR A 10 0.83 -0.47 5.75
CA THR A 10 2.12 -1.11 5.39
C THR A 10 2.00 -2.23 4.36
N GLY A 11 0.92 -2.25 3.58
CA GLY A 11 0.57 -3.37 2.71
C GLY A 11 1.61 -3.70 1.62
N GLU A 12 2.24 -2.71 0.99
CA GLU A 12 3.29 -2.96 -0.01
C GLU A 12 4.49 -3.68 0.60
N ILE A 13 4.82 -3.39 1.87
CA ILE A 13 5.92 -4.05 2.57
C ILE A 13 5.55 -5.51 2.87
N ALA A 14 4.30 -5.75 3.26
CA ALA A 14 3.78 -7.11 3.45
C ALA A 14 3.78 -7.91 2.14
N ILE A 15 3.34 -7.29 1.03
CA ILE A 15 3.36 -7.88 -0.31
C ILE A 15 4.79 -8.20 -0.75
N ALA A 16 5.73 -7.26 -0.54
CA ALA A 16 7.14 -7.45 -0.84
C ALA A 16 7.77 -8.61 -0.06
N ASN A 17 7.35 -8.82 1.19
CA ASN A 17 7.83 -9.93 2.01
C ASN A 17 7.23 -11.27 1.60
N GLY A 18 5.96 -11.28 1.17
CA GLY A 18 5.28 -12.45 0.63
C GLY A 18 4.76 -13.47 1.67
N MET A 19 5.14 -13.37 2.94
CA MET A 19 4.67 -14.30 3.98
C MET A 19 3.38 -13.82 4.63
N ILE A 20 2.41 -14.72 4.82
CA ILE A 20 1.16 -14.46 5.56
C ILE A 20 1.40 -14.12 7.05
N SER A 21 2.53 -14.56 7.59
CA SER A 21 2.97 -14.32 8.96
C SER A 21 3.78 -13.03 9.11
N TYR A 22 3.95 -12.26 8.03
CA TYR A 22 4.71 -11.01 8.09
C TYR A 22 4.15 -10.08 9.15
N MET A 23 5.05 -9.59 10.01
CA MET A 23 4.75 -8.62 11.03
C MET A 23 5.61 -7.36 10.79
N PRO A 24 4.99 -6.18 10.58
CA PRO A 24 5.74 -4.94 10.45
C PRO A 24 6.63 -4.68 11.67
N PRO A 25 7.80 -4.05 11.52
CA PRO A 25 8.62 -3.57 12.64
C PRO A 25 7.83 -2.79 13.68
N LYS A 26 8.28 -2.80 14.95
CA LYS A 26 7.57 -2.17 16.09
C LYS A 26 7.16 -0.72 15.81
N LYS A 27 8.07 0.10 15.27
CA LYS A 27 7.79 1.51 14.92
C LYS A 27 6.64 1.66 13.94
N LEU A 28 6.53 0.77 12.95
CA LEU A 28 5.43 0.80 11.99
C LEU A 28 4.13 0.35 12.64
N ARG A 29 4.14 -0.65 13.52
CA ARG A 29 2.92 -1.05 14.25
C ARG A 29 2.41 0.04 15.20
N SER A 30 3.32 0.77 15.85
CA SER A 30 2.95 1.95 16.64
C SER A 30 2.28 3.00 15.75
N PHE A 31 2.90 3.34 14.62
CA PHE A 31 2.31 4.25 13.62
C PHE A 31 0.92 3.80 13.14
N GLU A 32 0.73 2.51 12.84
CA GLU A 32 -0.57 1.96 12.45
C GLU A 32 -1.60 2.08 13.58
N SER A 33 -1.20 1.85 14.84
CA SER A 33 -2.07 2.01 16.00
C SER A 33 -2.47 3.47 16.22
N ASP A 34 -1.51 4.39 16.15
CA ASP A 34 -1.71 5.81 16.45
C ASP A 34 -2.64 6.47 15.42
N LEU A 35 -2.62 6.00 14.18
CA LEU A 35 -3.44 6.50 13.09
C LEU A 35 -4.65 5.63 12.74
N ALA A 36 -4.93 4.58 13.52
CA ALA A 36 -6.06 3.69 13.26
C ALA A 36 -7.40 4.42 13.21
N PHE A 37 -7.52 5.54 13.95
CA PHE A 37 -8.71 6.39 13.95
C PHE A 37 -9.01 7.02 12.58
N LEU A 38 -8.02 7.18 11.69
CA LEU A 38 -8.21 7.84 10.39
C LEU A 38 -9.29 7.18 9.52
N THR A 39 -9.55 5.89 9.70
CA THR A 39 -10.60 5.22 8.94
C THR A 39 -12.02 5.67 9.32
N SER A 40 -12.18 6.33 10.48
CA SER A 40 -13.44 6.92 10.92
C SER A 40 -13.98 7.97 9.94
N PHE A 41 -13.11 8.64 9.17
CA PHE A 41 -13.52 9.62 8.17
C PHE A 41 -14.19 9.01 6.92
N PHE A 42 -14.04 7.69 6.70
CA PHE A 42 -14.65 6.98 5.56
C PHE A 42 -15.83 6.11 5.98
N ALA A 43 -16.10 6.04 7.29
CA ALA A 43 -17.12 5.21 7.88
C ALA A 43 -18.45 5.97 7.98
N SER A 44 -19.55 5.24 7.90
CA SER A 44 -20.89 5.74 8.14
C SER A 44 -21.40 5.30 9.51
N ASP A 45 -22.56 5.83 9.91
CA ASP A 45 -23.25 5.43 11.13
C ASP A 45 -23.30 3.90 11.33
N ASN A 46 -22.87 3.46 12.51
CA ASN A 46 -22.80 2.06 12.95
C ASN A 46 -21.77 1.17 12.23
N ASP A 47 -20.90 1.74 11.39
CA ASP A 47 -19.72 1.01 10.92
C ASP A 47 -18.72 0.76 12.05
N ILE A 48 -17.85 -0.22 11.83
CA ILE A 48 -16.94 -0.74 12.83
C ILE A 48 -15.51 -0.35 12.46
N ILE A 49 -14.81 0.29 13.39
CA ILE A 49 -13.40 0.67 13.24
C ILE A 49 -12.54 -0.25 14.11
N LEU A 50 -11.58 -0.94 13.51
CA LEU A 50 -10.51 -1.59 14.27
C LEU A 50 -9.51 -0.54 14.73
N SER A 51 -9.50 -0.26 16.04
CA SER A 51 -8.56 0.66 16.68
C SER A 51 -7.90 -0.02 17.88
N PRO A 52 -6.61 -0.44 17.79
CA PRO A 52 -5.93 -1.12 18.90
C PRO A 52 -5.95 -0.33 20.21
N GLN A 53 -5.95 1.00 20.10
CA GLN A 53 -6.22 1.93 21.20
C GLN A 53 -7.59 2.56 20.97
N LEU A 54 -8.50 2.40 21.91
CA LEU A 54 -9.83 2.99 21.79
C LEU A 54 -9.74 4.52 21.88
N PRO A 55 -10.52 5.27 21.07
CA PRO A 55 -10.51 6.72 21.14
C PRO A 55 -10.95 7.22 22.51
N ASN A 56 -10.41 8.36 22.91
CA ASN A 56 -10.82 9.04 24.13
C ASN A 56 -12.32 9.42 24.04
N PRO A 57 -13.14 9.16 25.08
CA PRO A 57 -14.57 9.49 25.06
C PRO A 57 -14.89 10.98 24.88
N GLN A 58 -14.15 11.89 25.52
CA GLN A 58 -14.33 13.34 25.34
C GLN A 58 -14.03 13.78 23.91
N PHE A 59 -13.05 13.15 23.26
CA PHE A 59 -12.78 13.38 21.84
C PHE A 59 -13.93 12.89 20.96
N LEU A 60 -14.55 11.75 21.28
CA LEU A 60 -15.73 11.27 20.57
C LEU A 60 -16.95 12.19 20.78
N GLU A 61 -17.14 12.74 21.98
CA GLU A 61 -18.17 13.76 22.23
C GLU A 61 -17.97 14.99 21.34
N LEU A 62 -16.73 15.50 21.26
CA LEU A 62 -16.39 16.59 20.35
C LEU A 62 -16.67 16.21 18.89
N TRP A 63 -16.22 15.03 18.45
CA TRP A 63 -16.47 14.51 17.11
C TRP A 63 -17.96 14.52 16.76
N HIS A 64 -18.82 14.00 17.63
CA HIS A 64 -20.27 14.01 17.43
C HIS A 64 -20.86 15.42 17.47
N SER A 65 -20.35 16.32 18.32
CA SER A 65 -20.80 17.72 18.37
C SER A 65 -20.54 18.49 17.07
N LEU A 66 -19.57 18.03 16.28
CA LEU A 66 -19.27 18.56 14.94
C LEU A 66 -20.20 17.98 13.85
N GLY A 67 -21.19 17.17 14.22
CA GLY A 67 -22.12 16.54 13.29
C GLY A 67 -21.54 15.33 12.55
N LEU A 68 -20.44 14.76 13.06
CA LEU A 68 -19.81 13.57 12.46
C LEU A 68 -20.43 12.28 13.00
N GLU A 69 -20.48 11.28 12.12
CA GLU A 69 -21.13 9.97 12.31
C GLU A 69 -20.69 9.24 13.59
N LYS A 70 -21.54 8.33 14.06
CA LYS A 70 -21.30 7.49 15.23
C LYS A 70 -20.85 6.07 14.86
N MET A 71 -19.59 5.79 15.18
CA MET A 71 -18.94 4.53 14.86
C MET A 71 -18.79 3.64 16.09
N ARG A 72 -18.72 2.33 15.85
CA ARG A 72 -18.34 1.35 16.87
C ARG A 72 -16.84 1.06 16.77
N TYR A 73 -16.13 1.20 17.87
CA TYR A 73 -14.70 0.88 17.93
C TYR A 73 -14.47 -0.49 18.56
N ILE A 74 -13.58 -1.29 17.95
CA ILE A 74 -13.12 -2.57 18.49
C ILE A 74 -11.60 -2.57 18.57
N SER A 75 -11.04 -3.18 19.60
CA SER A 75 -9.59 -3.27 19.79
C SER A 75 -8.96 -4.52 19.18
N SER A 76 -9.78 -5.50 18.78
CA SER A 76 -9.30 -6.77 18.25
C SER A 76 -10.29 -7.39 17.28
N LEU A 77 -9.75 -8.00 16.22
CA LEU A 77 -10.51 -8.76 15.22
C LEU A 77 -11.06 -10.09 15.76
N ASN A 78 -10.61 -10.53 16.95
CA ASN A 78 -11.11 -11.76 17.58
C ASN A 78 -12.48 -11.57 18.26
N GLN A 79 -12.96 -10.33 18.38
CA GLN A 79 -14.28 -10.07 18.92
C GLN A 79 -15.36 -10.62 17.98
N LYS A 80 -16.46 -11.12 18.55
CA LYS A 80 -17.60 -11.58 17.77
C LYS A 80 -18.31 -10.37 17.16
N ILE A 81 -18.38 -10.35 15.84
CA ILE A 81 -19.05 -9.30 15.06
C ILE A 81 -20.06 -9.99 14.16
N ASN A 82 -21.33 -9.61 14.30
CA ASN A 82 -22.41 -10.15 13.48
C ASN A 82 -22.80 -9.11 12.42
N ASN A 83 -23.53 -9.55 11.38
CA ASN A 83 -24.15 -8.65 10.40
C ASN A 83 -23.13 -7.80 9.60
N ILE A 84 -21.99 -8.40 9.24
CA ILE A 84 -20.90 -7.73 8.52
C ILE A 84 -21.31 -7.54 7.05
N ASN A 85 -21.21 -6.32 6.55
CA ASN A 85 -21.42 -6.02 5.14
C ASN A 85 -20.11 -6.30 4.36
N TYR A 86 -19.11 -5.41 4.47
CA TYR A 86 -17.78 -5.57 3.88
C TYR A 86 -16.67 -5.50 4.93
N VAL A 87 -15.56 -6.18 4.65
CA VAL A 87 -14.26 -5.91 5.31
C VAL A 87 -13.50 -4.94 4.41
N LYS A 88 -13.12 -3.77 4.94
CA LYS A 88 -12.49 -2.65 4.23
C LYS A 88 -11.13 -2.30 4.86
N PRO A 89 -10.07 -3.08 4.56
CA PRO A 89 -8.72 -2.73 4.96
C PRO A 89 -8.20 -1.57 4.12
N TRP A 90 -7.29 -0.78 4.70
CA TRP A 90 -6.58 0.28 4.00
C TRP A 90 -5.75 -0.25 2.83
N SER A 91 -5.19 -1.45 2.97
CA SER A 91 -4.43 -2.10 1.91
C SER A 91 -4.68 -3.60 1.88
N TRP A 92 -5.12 -4.11 0.72
CA TRP A 92 -5.28 -5.56 0.50
C TRP A 92 -3.93 -6.23 0.30
N ASN A 93 -3.66 -7.29 1.07
CA ASN A 93 -2.41 -8.05 1.02
C ASN A 93 -2.60 -9.45 1.69
N PRO A 94 -1.70 -10.41 1.47
CA PRO A 94 -1.86 -11.77 2.02
C PRO A 94 -2.08 -11.82 3.54
N VAL A 95 -1.39 -10.95 4.29
CA VAL A 95 -1.48 -10.90 5.76
C VAL A 95 -2.89 -10.50 6.21
N ILE A 96 -3.46 -9.44 5.62
CA ILE A 96 -4.79 -8.98 6.03
C ILE A 96 -5.88 -9.97 5.62
N HIS A 97 -5.77 -10.61 4.44
CA HIS A 97 -6.72 -11.66 4.05
C HIS A 97 -6.68 -12.86 4.99
N HIS A 98 -5.50 -13.21 5.52
CA HIS A 98 -5.35 -14.26 6.52
C HIS A 98 -5.97 -13.84 7.86
N LYS A 99 -5.63 -12.64 8.36
CA LYS A 99 -6.12 -12.11 9.66
C LYS A 99 -7.64 -11.91 9.71
N THR A 100 -8.28 -11.64 8.59
CA THR A 100 -9.73 -11.36 8.53
C THR A 100 -10.56 -12.53 8.01
N LYS A 101 -9.96 -13.71 7.82
CA LYS A 101 -10.63 -14.87 7.20
C LYS A 101 -12.02 -15.14 7.78
N HIS A 102 -12.13 -15.25 9.11
CA HIS A 102 -13.40 -15.53 9.79
C HIS A 102 -14.44 -14.41 9.63
N LEU A 103 -14.01 -13.15 9.59
CA LEU A 103 -14.90 -12.00 9.38
C LEU A 103 -15.48 -12.00 7.96
N LYS A 104 -14.63 -12.31 6.97
CA LYS A 104 -15.04 -12.39 5.56
C LYS A 104 -16.04 -13.54 5.35
N GLU A 105 -15.85 -14.67 6.01
CA GLU A 105 -16.79 -15.81 5.97
C GLU A 105 -18.18 -15.45 6.54
N GLN A 106 -18.25 -14.48 7.45
CA GLN A 106 -19.48 -13.97 8.05
C GLN A 106 -20.07 -12.74 7.35
N SER A 107 -19.41 -12.27 6.28
CA SER A 107 -19.82 -11.08 5.53
C SER A 107 -20.95 -11.35 4.53
N ALA A 108 -21.52 -10.28 3.98
CA ALA A 108 -22.55 -10.31 2.96
C ALA A 108 -22.15 -11.14 1.73
N THR A 109 -23.15 -11.71 1.05
CA THR A 109 -22.96 -12.46 -0.20
C THR A 109 -22.25 -11.63 -1.26
N ASP A 110 -22.60 -10.34 -1.38
CA ASP A 110 -21.99 -9.44 -2.36
C ASP A 110 -20.48 -9.28 -2.13
N PHE A 111 -20.04 -9.14 -0.88
CA PHE A 111 -18.61 -9.09 -0.58
C PHE A 111 -17.92 -10.42 -0.87
N LYS A 112 -18.57 -11.56 -0.60
CA LYS A 112 -18.04 -12.89 -0.92
C LYS A 112 -17.86 -13.11 -2.43
N ALA A 113 -18.72 -12.51 -3.24
CA ALA A 113 -18.61 -12.52 -4.70
C ALA A 113 -17.57 -11.50 -5.22
N SER A 114 -17.18 -10.52 -4.41
CA SER A 114 -16.24 -9.47 -4.82
C SER A 114 -14.82 -10.03 -5.08
N PRO A 115 -14.03 -9.38 -5.96
CA PRO A 115 -12.63 -9.77 -6.19
C PRO A 115 -11.74 -9.62 -4.94
N ASN A 116 -12.19 -8.85 -3.94
CA ASN A 116 -11.47 -8.59 -2.69
C ASN A 116 -11.75 -9.64 -1.60
N TYR A 117 -12.58 -10.64 -1.86
CA TYR A 117 -12.83 -11.71 -0.88
C TYR A 117 -11.57 -12.55 -0.62
N SER A 118 -10.82 -12.87 -1.67
CA SER A 118 -9.62 -13.69 -1.63
C SER A 118 -8.41 -13.00 -2.25
N TRP A 119 -7.23 -13.26 -1.69
CA TRP A 119 -5.98 -12.81 -2.29
C TRP A 119 -5.64 -13.72 -3.47
N LYS A 120 -5.30 -13.13 -4.62
CA LYS A 120 -4.81 -13.85 -5.80
C LYS A 120 -3.37 -13.46 -6.05
N GLU A 121 -2.56 -14.36 -6.59
CA GLU A 121 -1.15 -14.08 -6.87
C GLU A 121 -0.98 -12.85 -7.78
N GLY A 122 -1.84 -12.70 -8.80
CA GLY A 122 -1.87 -11.55 -9.68
C GLY A 122 -2.21 -10.22 -9.00
N SER A 123 -2.84 -10.25 -7.82
CA SER A 123 -3.22 -9.02 -7.09
C SER A 123 -2.03 -8.16 -6.73
N LYS A 124 -0.84 -8.75 -6.53
CA LYS A 124 0.39 -7.98 -6.22
C LYS A 124 0.77 -6.98 -7.32
N ALA A 125 0.36 -7.23 -8.57
CA ALA A 125 0.67 -6.34 -9.67
C ALA A 125 0.03 -4.96 -9.49
N PHE A 126 -1.18 -4.87 -8.91
CA PHE A 126 -1.85 -3.59 -8.67
C PHE A 126 -1.10 -2.69 -7.67
N PHE A 127 -0.26 -3.27 -6.82
CA PHE A 127 0.56 -2.56 -5.83
C PHE A 127 2.00 -2.32 -6.30
N SER A 128 2.30 -2.68 -7.55
CA SER A 128 3.65 -2.61 -8.11
C SER A 128 3.85 -1.36 -8.95
N ARG A 129 5.01 -0.72 -8.79
CA ARG A 129 5.44 0.37 -9.70
C ARG A 129 5.50 -0.06 -11.17
N ASN A 130 5.67 -1.34 -11.47
CA ASN A 130 5.64 -1.81 -12.87
C ASN A 130 4.30 -1.56 -13.55
N THR A 131 3.19 -1.68 -12.80
CA THR A 131 1.86 -1.38 -13.35
C THR A 131 1.74 0.11 -13.64
N THR A 132 2.25 0.96 -12.76
CA THR A 132 2.35 2.40 -13.00
C THR A 132 3.21 2.69 -14.25
N ASN A 133 4.37 2.05 -14.40
CA ASN A 133 5.25 2.23 -15.57
C ASN A 133 4.53 1.87 -16.87
N LYS A 134 3.77 0.77 -16.90
CA LYS A 134 2.95 0.39 -18.07
C LYS A 134 1.90 1.44 -18.40
N VAL A 135 1.20 1.97 -17.40
CA VAL A 135 0.23 3.05 -17.60
C VAL A 135 0.92 4.31 -18.12
N GLN A 136 2.09 4.66 -17.56
CA GLN A 136 2.90 5.78 -18.03
C GLN A 136 3.30 5.62 -19.50
N SER A 137 3.76 4.43 -19.90
CA SER A 137 4.09 4.14 -21.30
C SER A 137 2.88 4.30 -22.23
N ILE A 138 1.69 3.83 -21.83
CA ILE A 138 0.46 3.96 -22.62
C ILE A 138 0.08 5.43 -22.78
N ILE A 139 0.14 6.21 -21.70
CA ILE A 139 -0.15 7.65 -21.76
C ILE A 139 0.89 8.36 -22.64
N SER A 140 2.17 8.04 -22.48
CA SER A 140 3.28 8.61 -23.27
C SER A 140 3.13 8.38 -24.77
N GLN A 141 2.72 7.16 -25.17
CA GLN A 141 2.42 6.82 -26.57
C GLN A 141 1.23 7.61 -27.15
N ASN A 142 0.38 8.17 -26.28
CA ASN A 142 -0.78 8.97 -26.63
C ASN A 142 -0.60 10.44 -26.22
N ASN A 143 0.64 10.89 -26.00
CA ASN A 143 0.92 12.30 -25.71
C ASN A 143 0.36 13.18 -26.83
N GLY A 144 -0.26 14.30 -26.45
CA GLY A 144 -0.95 15.21 -27.38
C GLY A 144 -2.42 14.87 -27.65
N ILE A 145 -2.94 13.71 -27.21
CA ILE A 145 -4.37 13.41 -27.28
C ILE A 145 -5.16 14.11 -26.17
N HIS A 146 -4.58 14.22 -24.96
CA HIS A 146 -5.22 14.87 -23.82
C HIS A 146 -4.50 16.17 -23.45
N PRO A 147 -5.21 17.31 -23.35
CA PRO A 147 -4.57 18.61 -23.16
C PRO A 147 -3.95 18.83 -21.77
N PHE A 148 -4.29 18.00 -20.78
CA PHE A 148 -3.88 18.21 -19.39
C PHE A 148 -2.90 17.18 -18.83
N ILE A 149 -2.57 16.13 -19.58
CA ILE A 149 -1.71 15.05 -19.08
C ILE A 149 -0.69 14.70 -20.16
N GLU A 150 0.58 14.91 -19.83
CA GLU A 150 1.72 14.51 -20.65
C GLU A 150 2.72 13.73 -19.80
N ILE A 151 3.23 12.62 -20.35
CA ILE A 151 4.29 11.85 -19.73
C ILE A 151 5.43 11.75 -20.73
N PRO A 152 6.39 12.69 -20.72
CA PRO A 152 7.45 12.74 -21.73
C PRO A 152 8.47 11.61 -21.54
N HIS A 153 8.71 11.20 -20.29
CA HIS A 153 9.68 10.18 -19.94
C HIS A 153 9.07 9.15 -18.98
N PRO A 154 8.43 8.09 -19.51
CA PRO A 154 7.88 7.04 -18.67
C PRO A 154 9.00 6.35 -17.89
N ALA A 155 8.74 6.07 -16.63
CA ALA A 155 9.62 5.26 -15.80
C ALA A 155 9.81 3.86 -16.42
N ILE A 156 11.04 3.32 -16.35
CA ILE A 156 11.37 1.99 -16.85
C ILE A 156 11.67 1.02 -15.71
N SER A 157 11.29 -0.24 -15.91
CA SER A 157 11.61 -1.36 -15.03
C SER A 157 12.90 -2.02 -15.53
N ILE A 158 13.90 -2.13 -14.66
CA ILE A 158 15.19 -2.76 -14.95
C ILE A 158 15.29 -4.03 -14.10
N SER A 159 15.41 -5.19 -14.75
CA SER A 159 15.32 -6.50 -14.09
C SER A 159 16.67 -7.19 -13.89
N THR A 160 17.73 -6.72 -14.56
CA THR A 160 19.07 -7.31 -14.46
C THR A 160 20.12 -6.26 -14.13
N LEU A 161 21.23 -6.73 -13.53
CA LEU A 161 22.36 -5.85 -13.22
C LEU A 161 23.05 -5.37 -14.50
N GLU A 162 23.03 -6.16 -15.57
CA GLU A 162 23.66 -5.78 -16.83
C GLU A 162 22.86 -4.67 -17.53
N ASP A 163 21.54 -4.81 -17.60
CA ASP A 163 20.66 -3.75 -18.10
C ASP A 163 20.81 -2.46 -17.29
N PHE A 164 20.94 -2.58 -15.96
CA PHE A 164 21.20 -1.45 -15.09
C PHE A 164 22.53 -0.75 -15.44
N LYS A 165 23.61 -1.49 -15.62
CA LYS A 165 24.92 -0.92 -15.98
C LYS A 165 24.87 -0.24 -17.34
N GLN A 166 24.24 -0.87 -18.33
CA GLN A 166 24.08 -0.28 -19.66
C GLN A 166 23.27 1.02 -19.59
N TRP A 167 22.16 1.02 -18.85
CA TRP A 167 21.36 2.21 -18.64
C TRP A 167 22.13 3.32 -17.93
N MET A 168 22.85 3.01 -16.84
CA MET A 168 23.58 4.01 -16.05
C MET A 168 24.72 4.69 -16.83
N ARG A 169 25.24 4.08 -17.91
CA ARG A 169 26.23 4.74 -18.80
C ARG A 169 25.70 6.00 -19.47
N THR A 170 24.38 6.14 -19.61
CA THR A 170 23.75 7.30 -20.25
C THR A 170 23.18 8.30 -19.24
N GLN A 171 23.39 8.06 -17.94
CA GLN A 171 22.81 8.87 -16.86
C GLN A 171 23.90 9.54 -16.02
N THR A 172 23.64 10.76 -15.57
CA THR A 172 24.50 11.48 -14.61
C THR A 172 24.00 11.34 -13.17
N SER A 173 22.69 11.17 -13.00
CA SER A 173 22.00 10.98 -11.73
C SER A 173 20.77 10.10 -11.93
N ALA A 174 20.25 9.52 -10.85
CA ALA A 174 19.11 8.62 -10.92
C ALA A 174 18.36 8.54 -9.59
N ILE A 175 17.05 8.33 -9.65
CA ILE A 175 16.26 7.86 -8.51
C ILE A 175 15.78 6.45 -8.81
N LEU A 176 16.31 5.49 -8.06
CA LEU A 176 15.91 4.08 -8.14
C LEU A 176 14.89 3.79 -7.06
N LYS A 177 13.85 3.03 -7.39
CA LYS A 177 12.79 2.66 -6.45
C LYS A 177 12.50 1.16 -6.57
N MET A 178 12.38 0.49 -5.42
CA MET A 178 11.91 -0.90 -5.35
C MET A 178 10.42 -0.95 -5.72
N PRO A 179 9.97 -2.00 -6.42
CA PRO A 179 8.63 -2.04 -7.00
C PRO A 179 7.50 -2.07 -5.98
N TRP A 180 7.67 -2.84 -4.90
CA TRP A 180 6.79 -2.83 -3.74
C TRP A 180 7.52 -2.18 -2.57
N SER A 181 7.22 -0.90 -2.37
CA SER A 181 7.84 -0.07 -1.34
C SER A 181 6.97 1.14 -1.01
N SER A 182 7.06 1.63 0.22
CA SER A 182 6.20 2.69 0.76
C SER A 182 6.98 3.66 1.65
N SER A 183 6.49 4.89 1.79
CA SER A 183 6.99 5.91 2.73
C SER A 183 8.50 6.20 2.59
N GLY A 184 8.98 6.36 1.36
CA GLY A 184 10.40 6.63 1.06
C GLY A 184 11.34 5.44 1.28
N ARG A 185 10.84 4.31 1.82
CA ARG A 185 11.63 3.08 1.92
C ARG A 185 11.82 2.50 0.53
N GLY A 186 12.95 1.84 0.30
CA GLY A 186 13.24 1.24 -1.00
C GLY A 186 13.52 2.27 -2.10
N ILE A 187 13.90 3.50 -1.74
CA ILE A 187 14.44 4.49 -2.68
C ILE A 187 15.96 4.53 -2.52
N HIS A 188 16.68 4.58 -3.64
CA HIS A 188 18.11 4.86 -3.69
C HIS A 188 18.36 5.97 -4.68
N VAL A 189 18.97 7.06 -4.22
CA VAL A 189 19.29 8.22 -5.05
C VAL A 189 20.77 8.15 -5.41
N ILE A 190 21.08 8.38 -6.68
CA ILE A 190 22.43 8.48 -7.22
C ILE A 190 22.58 9.91 -7.72
N ASP A 191 23.44 10.69 -7.09
CA ASP A 191 23.75 12.07 -7.45
C ASP A 191 25.19 12.35 -7.00
N PRO A 192 26.18 12.18 -7.89
CA PRO A 192 27.58 12.41 -7.56
C PRO A 192 27.87 13.84 -7.08
N GLN A 193 27.13 14.84 -7.57
CA GLN A 193 27.31 16.25 -7.17
C GLN A 193 26.89 16.48 -5.71
N LYS A 194 25.93 15.70 -5.22
CA LYS A 194 25.44 15.74 -3.82
C LYS A 194 26.03 14.66 -2.93
N GLN A 195 27.13 14.01 -3.35
CA GLN A 195 27.78 12.93 -2.60
C GLN A 195 26.83 11.75 -2.30
N LEU A 196 25.91 11.45 -3.22
CA LEU A 196 25.02 10.30 -3.16
C LEU A 196 25.51 9.23 -4.15
N PRO A 197 26.40 8.31 -3.73
CA PRO A 197 27.08 7.42 -4.67
C PRO A 197 26.19 6.28 -5.15
N LEU A 198 26.64 5.67 -6.25
CA LEU A 198 26.13 4.40 -6.72
C LEU A 198 26.35 3.29 -5.67
N ASN A 199 25.31 2.51 -5.38
CA ASN A 199 25.36 1.42 -4.40
C ASN A 199 24.95 0.10 -5.05
N TYR A 200 25.93 -0.63 -5.59
CA TYR A 200 25.69 -1.95 -6.21
C TYR A 200 25.08 -2.98 -5.25
N PRO A 201 25.54 -3.12 -3.99
CA PRO A 201 24.89 -4.03 -3.04
C PRO A 201 23.39 -3.77 -2.86
N TRP A 202 22.97 -2.51 -2.78
CA TRP A 202 21.56 -2.15 -2.70
C TRP A 202 20.79 -2.60 -3.95
N ILE A 203 21.34 -2.32 -5.14
CA ILE A 203 20.73 -2.65 -6.43
C ILE A 203 20.59 -4.16 -6.58
N GLN A 204 21.68 -4.92 -6.37
CA GLN A 204 21.66 -6.37 -6.44
C GLN A 204 20.66 -6.96 -5.46
N GLY A 205 20.64 -6.47 -4.21
CA GLY A 205 19.66 -6.90 -3.23
C GLY A 205 18.22 -6.58 -3.64
N ALA A 206 17.98 -5.44 -4.28
CA ALA A 206 16.65 -5.08 -4.78
C ALA A 206 16.20 -5.99 -5.92
N LEU A 207 17.07 -6.23 -6.90
CA LEU A 207 16.83 -7.13 -8.02
C LEU A 207 16.58 -8.57 -7.53
N GLN A 208 17.41 -9.09 -6.63
CA GLN A 208 17.25 -10.43 -6.07
C GLN A 208 15.94 -10.60 -5.29
N ARG A 209 15.57 -9.60 -4.48
CA ARG A 209 14.38 -9.70 -3.61
C ARG A 209 13.07 -9.46 -4.34
N GLN A 210 13.03 -8.56 -5.31
CA GLN A 210 11.78 -8.11 -5.92
C GLN A 210 11.75 -8.23 -7.46
N GLY A 211 12.81 -8.78 -8.07
CA GLY A 211 12.89 -9.11 -9.49
C GLY A 211 13.26 -7.94 -10.40
N PHE A 212 13.07 -6.70 -9.96
CA PHE A 212 13.42 -5.50 -10.71
C PHE A 212 13.47 -4.26 -9.82
N ILE A 213 14.02 -3.18 -10.36
CA ILE A 213 13.93 -1.81 -9.83
C ILE A 213 13.27 -0.93 -10.87
N THR A 214 12.61 0.15 -10.45
CA THR A 214 12.19 1.19 -11.38
C THR A 214 13.11 2.39 -11.27
N GLN A 215 13.47 2.96 -12.41
CA GLN A 215 14.08 4.28 -12.44
C GLN A 215 12.98 5.34 -12.57
N SER A 216 13.18 6.50 -11.96
CA SER A 216 12.46 7.72 -12.30
C SER A 216 13.46 8.85 -12.55
N HIS A 217 13.18 9.65 -13.57
CA HIS A 217 13.97 10.84 -13.87
C HIS A 217 13.92 11.86 -12.72
N TYR A 218 15.03 12.57 -12.56
CA TYR A 218 15.16 13.71 -11.66
C TYR A 218 14.54 14.96 -12.29
#